data_AF-A0A545ATX8-F1
#
_entry.id   AF-A0A545ATX8-F1
#
_cell.length_a   1.000
_cell.length_b   1.000
_cell.length_c   1.000
_cell.angle_alpha   90.00
_cell.angle_beta   90.00
_cell.angle_gamma   90.00
#
_symmetry.space_group_name_H-M   'P 1'
#
loop_
_entity.id
_entity.type
_entity.pdbx_description
1 polymer ?
#
loop_
_entity_poly.entity_id
_entity_poly.type
_entity_poly.pdbx_seq_one_letter_code
_entity_poly.pdbx_strand_id
1 'polypeptide(L)'
;MERGRIVVAGVVYLALGSLGQLVQFVVTPVNSGGSVTDNVAAAAAAPGRMDAAAWLDLLILFFVPAVLVAGSFAGSRLGRIATAVTAGTTVLGIAYVLAPDAMYAAGIPGASIQAYTEAPVVAASTAVFLLGHVLGLLVLGIALWRAGQVPRWAGACLALYPFLEVAGTAAGVKAVTIVGYLLLLAAFGACARALTRVRPDRTGLVSTPDVAAVPSSGR
;
A
#
# COMPACT_ATOMS: atom_id res chain seq x y z
N MET A 1 -0.08 -18.15 22.50
CA MET A 1 0.59 -16.83 22.40
C MET A 1 0.81 -16.38 20.95
N GLU A 2 1.13 -17.28 20.02
CA GLU A 2 1.47 -16.96 18.62
C GLU A 2 0.36 -16.21 17.84
N ARG A 3 -0.90 -16.65 17.94
CA ARG A 3 -2.05 -16.01 17.27
C ARG A 3 -2.22 -14.53 17.63
N GLY A 4 -2.06 -14.20 18.91
CA GLY A 4 -2.17 -12.83 19.38
C GLY A 4 -1.15 -11.91 18.70
N ARG A 5 0.08 -12.42 18.52
CA ARG A 5 1.16 -11.70 17.82
C ARG A 5 0.83 -11.48 16.34
N ILE A 6 0.28 -12.49 15.65
CA ILE A 6 -0.13 -12.38 14.23
C ILE A 6 -1.24 -11.34 14.07
N VAL A 7 -2.26 -11.36 14.92
CA VAL A 7 -3.36 -10.37 14.86
C VAL A 7 -2.83 -8.96 15.11
N VAL A 8 -1.99 -8.77 16.14
CA VAL A 8 -1.38 -7.47 16.44
C VAL A 8 -0.54 -6.98 15.26
N ALA A 9 0.34 -7.83 14.72
CA ALA A 9 1.17 -7.47 13.57
C ALA A 9 0.31 -7.08 12.35
N GLY A 10 -0.74 -7.85 12.04
CA GLY A 10 -1.62 -7.54 10.93
C GLY A 10 -2.38 -6.22 11.10
N VAL A 11 -2.86 -5.92 12.32
CA VAL A 11 -3.47 -4.62 12.63
C VAL A 11 -2.46 -3.48 12.46
N VAL A 12 -1.23 -3.66 12.95
CA VAL A 12 -0.15 -2.67 12.83
C VAL A 12 0.16 -2.41 11.36
N TYR A 13 0.30 -3.44 10.52
CA TYR A 13 0.59 -3.28 9.10
C TYR A 13 -0.52 -2.51 8.37
N LEU A 14 -1.78 -2.90 8.58
CA LEU A 14 -2.94 -2.24 7.98
C LEU A 14 -3.04 -0.77 8.42
N ALA A 15 -2.81 -0.49 9.70
CA ALA A 15 -2.89 0.87 10.26
C ALA A 15 -1.72 1.74 9.78
N LEU A 16 -0.47 1.30 9.96
CA LEU A 16 0.70 2.10 9.62
C LEU A 16 0.82 2.33 8.11
N GLY A 17 0.53 1.32 7.28
CA GLY A 17 0.62 1.46 5.83
C GLY A 17 -0.36 2.50 5.26
N SER A 18 -1.60 2.54 5.76
CA SER A 18 -2.61 3.47 5.27
C SER A 18 -2.57 4.85 5.94
N LEU A 19 -2.39 4.90 7.25
CA LEU A 19 -2.29 6.17 7.99
C LEU A 19 -0.98 6.89 7.66
N GLY A 20 0.12 6.17 7.53
CA GLY A 20 1.41 6.74 7.17
C GLY A 20 1.37 7.47 5.84
N GLN A 21 0.83 6.83 4.80
CA GLN A 21 0.64 7.44 3.48
C GLN A 21 -0.28 8.67 3.53
N LEU A 22 -1.42 8.59 4.22
CA LEU A 22 -2.32 9.74 4.36
C LEU A 22 -1.62 10.93 5.05
N VAL A 23 -0.92 10.69 6.16
CA VAL A 23 -0.27 11.75 6.93
C VAL A 23 0.93 12.30 6.16
N GLN A 24 1.75 11.46 5.53
CA GLN A 24 2.84 11.88 4.64
C GLN A 24 2.31 12.84 3.58
N PHE A 25 1.24 12.46 2.90
CA PHE A 25 0.69 13.25 1.80
C PHE A 25 0.10 14.58 2.27
N VAL A 26 -0.50 14.63 3.46
CA VAL A 26 -0.99 15.89 4.06
C VAL A 26 0.18 16.80 4.46
N VAL A 27 1.21 16.23 5.09
CA VAL A 27 2.35 16.97 5.65
C VAL A 27 3.27 17.51 4.55
N THR A 28 3.52 16.73 3.49
CA THR A 28 4.48 17.10 2.45
C THR A 28 4.13 18.47 1.82
N PRO A 29 5.13 19.38 1.67
CA PRO A 29 4.93 20.64 0.98
C PRO A 29 4.92 20.49 -0.55
N VAL A 30 5.38 19.35 -1.06
CA VAL A 30 5.49 19.02 -2.48
C VAL A 30 4.11 18.66 -3.07
N ASN A 31 3.91 19.02 -4.34
CA ASN A 31 2.76 18.58 -5.12
C ASN A 31 3.25 17.57 -6.19
N SER A 32 2.94 16.30 -6.02
CA SER A 32 3.40 15.22 -6.92
C SER A 32 2.95 15.38 -8.38
N GLY A 33 1.90 16.18 -8.65
CA GLY A 33 1.48 16.55 -10.00
C GLY A 33 2.08 17.86 -10.54
N GLY A 34 2.84 18.58 -9.72
CA GLY A 34 3.47 19.85 -10.05
C GLY A 34 4.82 19.68 -10.75
N SER A 35 5.40 20.82 -11.16
CA SER A 35 6.74 20.83 -11.76
C SER A 35 7.83 20.56 -10.71
N VAL A 36 8.96 19.99 -11.14
CA VAL A 36 10.14 19.79 -10.27
C VAL A 36 10.62 21.11 -9.67
N THR A 37 10.61 22.19 -10.44
CA THR A 37 11.00 23.53 -9.99
C THR A 37 10.14 24.03 -8.84
N ASP A 38 8.81 23.92 -8.96
CA ASP A 38 7.89 24.35 -7.90
C ASP A 38 8.05 23.49 -6.64
N ASN A 39 8.28 22.19 -6.82
CA ASN A 39 8.48 21.25 -5.72
C ASN A 39 9.79 21.50 -4.95
N VAL A 40 10.89 21.82 -5.64
CA VAL A 40 12.15 22.25 -5.00
C VAL A 40 11.93 23.54 -4.21
N ALA A 41 11.24 24.53 -4.79
CA ALA A 41 10.94 25.78 -4.10
C ALA A 41 10.06 25.56 -2.86
N ALA A 42 9.04 24.72 -2.96
CA ALA A 42 8.14 24.37 -1.85
C ALA A 42 8.87 23.61 -0.72
N ALA A 43 9.75 22.66 -1.07
CA ALA A 43 10.58 21.95 -0.10
C ALA A 43 11.56 22.89 0.62
N ALA A 44 12.23 23.78 -0.11
CA ALA A 44 13.15 24.77 0.45
C ALA A 44 12.44 25.79 1.37
N ALA A 45 11.18 26.12 1.08
CA ALA A 45 10.37 27.01 1.92
C ALA A 45 9.89 26.36 3.23
N ALA A 46 9.90 25.02 3.33
CA ALA A 46 9.37 24.28 4.48
C ALA A 46 10.22 23.04 4.85
N PRO A 47 11.52 23.19 5.16
CA PRO A 47 12.45 22.06 5.33
C PRO A 47 12.01 21.09 6.43
N GLY A 48 11.50 21.58 7.56
CA GLY A 48 11.01 20.72 8.64
C GLY A 48 9.77 19.88 8.27
N ARG A 49 8.92 20.37 7.36
CA ARG A 49 7.79 19.59 6.84
C ARG A 49 8.25 18.56 5.82
N MET A 50 9.24 18.90 4.99
CA MET A 50 9.82 17.98 4.02
C MET A 50 10.55 16.82 4.72
N ASP A 51 11.35 17.11 5.74
CA ASP A 51 12.02 16.08 6.56
C ASP A 51 11.02 15.16 7.24
N ALA A 52 9.98 15.72 7.88
CA ALA A 52 8.90 14.93 8.47
C ALA A 52 8.18 14.06 7.43
N ALA A 53 7.91 14.59 6.24
CA ALA A 53 7.29 13.84 5.15
C ALA A 53 8.18 12.67 4.69
N ALA A 54 9.48 12.90 4.51
CA ALA A 54 10.43 11.85 4.12
C ALA A 54 10.48 10.69 5.15
N TRP A 55 10.44 11.02 6.46
CA TRP A 55 10.34 10.00 7.50
C TRP A 55 9.02 9.24 7.49
N LEU A 56 7.91 9.95 7.30
CA LEU A 56 6.59 9.32 7.19
C LEU A 56 6.47 8.44 5.94
N ASP A 57 7.20 8.76 4.87
CA ASP A 57 7.17 7.99 3.64
C ASP A 57 7.75 6.58 3.82
N LEU A 58 8.66 6.37 4.79
CA LEU A 58 9.11 5.02 5.17
C LEU A 58 7.96 4.11 5.63
N LEU A 59 6.84 4.68 6.07
CA LEU A 59 5.67 3.89 6.45
C LEU A 59 5.00 3.20 5.24
N ILE A 60 5.30 3.62 4.01
CA ILE A 60 4.85 2.91 2.79
C ILE A 60 5.39 1.47 2.75
N LEU A 61 6.50 1.18 3.43
CA LEU A 61 7.03 -0.19 3.52
C LEU A 61 6.04 -1.14 4.21
N PHE A 62 5.13 -0.62 5.04
CA PHE A 62 4.05 -1.40 5.64
C PHE A 62 2.88 -1.67 4.68
N PHE A 63 2.83 -1.01 3.53
CA PHE A 63 1.78 -1.23 2.54
C PHE A 63 1.82 -2.66 1.98
N VAL A 64 3.01 -3.18 1.67
CA VAL A 64 3.16 -4.56 1.16
C VAL A 64 2.60 -5.60 2.14
N PRO A 65 3.02 -5.66 3.42
CA PRO A 65 2.42 -6.60 4.36
C PRO A 65 0.94 -6.31 4.64
N ALA A 66 0.49 -5.04 4.59
CA ALA A 66 -0.92 -4.71 4.71
C ALA A 66 -1.77 -5.34 3.59
N VAL A 67 -1.30 -5.27 2.35
CA VAL A 67 -1.95 -5.89 1.18
C VAL A 67 -1.96 -7.42 1.32
N LEU A 68 -0.89 -8.04 1.83
CA LEU A 68 -0.87 -9.49 2.09
C LEU A 68 -1.93 -9.89 3.13
N VAL A 69 -2.05 -9.11 4.22
CA VAL A 69 -3.07 -9.33 5.25
C VAL A 69 -4.48 -9.15 4.67
N ALA A 70 -4.72 -8.09 3.91
CA ALA A 70 -6.00 -7.87 3.23
C ALA A 70 -6.32 -9.03 2.27
N GLY A 71 -5.35 -9.44 1.46
CA GLY A 71 -5.43 -10.55 0.51
C GLY A 71 -5.85 -11.88 1.13
N SER A 72 -5.44 -12.14 2.37
CA SER A 72 -5.80 -13.36 3.10
C SER A 72 -7.33 -13.52 3.29
N PHE A 73 -8.08 -12.41 3.36
CA PHE A 73 -9.54 -12.45 3.47
C PHE A 73 -10.26 -12.77 2.16
N ALA A 74 -9.60 -12.58 1.01
CA ALA A 74 -10.23 -12.82 -0.29
C ALA A 74 -10.39 -14.32 -0.58
N GLY A 75 -9.45 -15.16 -0.11
CA GLY A 75 -9.49 -16.64 -0.16
C GLY A 75 -9.43 -17.30 -1.55
N SER A 76 -9.93 -16.62 -2.59
CA SER A 76 -10.03 -17.08 -3.97
C SER A 76 -8.70 -17.04 -4.72
N ARG A 77 -8.58 -17.86 -5.78
CA ARG A 77 -7.41 -17.83 -6.70
C ARG A 77 -7.19 -16.42 -7.28
N LEU A 78 -8.26 -15.76 -7.68
CA LEU A 78 -8.20 -14.39 -8.21
C LEU A 78 -7.69 -13.40 -7.16
N GLY A 79 -8.18 -13.49 -5.91
CA GLY A 79 -7.69 -12.66 -4.80
C GLY A 79 -6.20 -12.88 -4.51
N ARG A 80 -5.72 -14.13 -4.57
CA ARG A 80 -4.28 -14.44 -4.40
C ARG A 80 -3.42 -13.85 -5.51
N ILE A 81 -3.86 -13.98 -6.76
CA ILE A 81 -3.16 -13.38 -7.92
C ILE A 81 -3.13 -11.86 -7.78
N ALA A 82 -4.27 -11.23 -7.47
CA ALA A 82 -4.37 -9.78 -7.28
C ALA A 82 -3.46 -9.29 -6.16
N THR A 83 -3.43 -10.02 -5.04
CA THR A 83 -2.52 -9.75 -3.92
C THR A 83 -1.05 -9.83 -4.34
N ALA A 84 -0.67 -10.89 -5.05
CA ALA A 84 0.70 -11.08 -5.53
C ALA A 84 1.12 -10.00 -6.54
N VAL A 85 0.24 -9.66 -7.49
CA VAL A 85 0.47 -8.58 -8.47
C VAL A 85 0.64 -7.24 -7.76
N THR A 86 -0.27 -6.89 -6.86
CA THR A 86 -0.20 -5.63 -6.10
C THR A 86 1.09 -5.55 -5.28
N ALA A 87 1.40 -6.60 -4.50
CA ALA A 87 2.58 -6.63 -3.65
C ALA A 87 3.87 -6.58 -4.50
N GLY A 88 3.99 -7.41 -5.53
CA GLY A 88 5.18 -7.47 -6.38
C GLY A 88 5.44 -6.16 -7.12
N THR A 89 4.40 -5.55 -7.71
CA THR A 89 4.55 -4.27 -8.39
C THR A 89 4.79 -3.10 -7.43
N THR A 90 4.23 -3.14 -6.22
CA THR A 90 4.55 -2.16 -5.18
C THR A 90 6.01 -2.22 -4.77
N VAL A 91 6.60 -3.42 -4.61
CA VAL A 91 8.04 -3.54 -4.31
C VAL A 91 8.90 -2.88 -5.38
N LEU A 92 8.54 -3.03 -6.66
CA LEU A 92 9.23 -2.34 -7.75
C LEU A 92 9.06 -0.82 -7.69
N GLY A 93 7.89 -0.34 -7.27
CA GLY A 93 7.56 1.08 -7.19
C GLY A 93 8.08 1.80 -5.94
N ILE A 94 8.35 1.09 -4.83
CA ILE A 94 8.81 1.68 -3.56
C ILE A 94 10.04 2.55 -3.77
N ALA A 95 11.07 2.06 -4.46
CA ALA A 95 12.28 2.84 -4.72
C ALA A 95 12.01 4.13 -5.49
N TYR A 96 10.98 4.15 -6.36
CA TYR A 96 10.56 5.34 -7.09
C TYR A 96 9.77 6.32 -6.21
N VAL A 97 8.87 5.83 -5.36
CA VAL A 97 8.03 6.72 -4.52
C VAL A 97 8.89 7.43 -3.47
N LEU A 98 9.82 6.71 -2.81
CA LEU A 98 10.65 7.29 -1.75
C LEU A 98 11.75 8.22 -2.26
N ALA A 99 12.31 7.96 -3.44
CA ALA A 99 13.53 8.64 -3.87
C ALA A 99 13.35 10.16 -4.04
N PRO A 100 12.31 10.68 -4.73
CA PRO A 100 12.10 12.12 -4.86
C PRO A 100 11.96 12.83 -3.52
N ASP A 101 11.20 12.27 -2.57
CA ASP A 101 11.01 12.87 -1.25
C ASP A 101 12.32 12.93 -0.46
N ALA A 102 13.12 11.86 -0.50
CA ALA A 102 14.45 11.86 0.10
C ALA A 102 15.39 12.88 -0.59
N MET A 103 15.32 13.01 -1.91
CA MET A 103 16.12 13.99 -2.68
C MET A 103 15.73 15.44 -2.36
N TYR A 104 14.43 15.74 -2.24
CA TYR A 104 13.95 17.06 -1.83
C TYR A 104 14.39 17.39 -0.40
N ALA A 105 14.23 16.44 0.55
CA ALA A 105 14.67 16.62 1.93
C ALA A 105 16.19 16.83 2.05
N ALA A 106 16.97 16.16 1.21
CA ALA A 106 18.43 16.31 1.15
C ALA A 106 18.91 17.57 0.40
N GLY A 107 18.00 18.38 -0.15
CA GLY A 107 18.35 19.60 -0.90
C GLY A 107 19.07 19.32 -2.22
N ILE A 108 18.80 18.18 -2.85
CA ILE A 108 19.40 17.83 -4.15
C ILE A 108 18.92 18.82 -5.23
N PRO A 109 19.81 19.28 -6.14
CA PRO A 109 19.43 20.22 -7.20
C PRO A 109 18.28 19.70 -8.07
N GLY A 110 17.34 20.58 -8.41
CA GLY A 110 16.15 20.22 -9.21
C GLY A 110 16.47 19.57 -10.56
N ALA A 111 17.54 19.99 -11.24
CA ALA A 111 17.97 19.36 -12.49
C ALA A 111 18.34 17.87 -12.33
N SER A 112 18.92 17.49 -11.18
CA SER A 112 19.24 16.09 -10.87
C SER A 112 17.98 15.28 -10.55
N ILE A 113 17.02 15.88 -9.83
CA ILE A 113 15.72 15.25 -9.57
C ILE A 113 14.96 15.03 -10.89
N GLN A 114 14.94 16.05 -11.76
CA GLN A 114 14.31 15.97 -13.08
C GLN A 114 14.95 14.87 -13.94
N ALA A 115 16.28 14.84 -14.04
CA ALA A 115 17.00 13.81 -14.76
C ALA A 115 16.72 12.40 -14.22
N TYR A 116 16.57 12.24 -12.91
CA TYR A 116 16.15 10.99 -12.29
C TYR A 116 14.73 10.60 -12.71
N THR A 117 13.76 11.51 -12.58
CA THR A 117 12.34 11.23 -12.89
C THR A 117 12.09 10.97 -14.38
N GLU A 118 12.90 11.55 -15.26
CA GLU A 118 12.81 11.39 -16.72
C GLU A 118 13.63 10.20 -17.24
N ALA A 119 14.43 9.55 -16.38
CA ALA A 119 15.23 8.40 -16.78
C ALA A 119 14.31 7.28 -17.31
N PRO A 120 14.55 6.70 -18.50
CA PRO A 120 13.65 5.72 -19.10
C PRO A 120 13.36 4.50 -18.21
N VAL A 121 14.36 4.06 -17.43
CA VAL A 121 14.19 2.96 -16.47
C VAL A 121 13.24 3.34 -15.32
N VAL A 122 13.32 4.58 -14.82
CA VAL A 122 12.44 5.09 -13.77
C VAL A 122 11.02 5.20 -14.32
N ALA A 123 10.84 5.83 -15.48
CA ALA A 123 9.53 5.95 -16.13
C ALA A 123 8.88 4.59 -16.39
N ALA A 124 9.64 3.59 -16.88
CA ALA A 124 9.14 2.24 -17.10
C ALA A 124 8.75 1.54 -15.78
N SER A 125 9.58 1.64 -14.74
CA SER A 125 9.28 1.10 -13.42
C SER A 125 8.04 1.74 -12.81
N THR A 126 7.88 3.07 -12.91
CA THR A 126 6.69 3.80 -12.47
C THR A 126 5.44 3.33 -13.22
N ALA A 127 5.52 3.17 -14.54
CA ALA A 127 4.39 2.70 -15.34
C ALA A 127 3.95 1.28 -14.94
N VAL A 128 4.91 0.35 -14.77
CA VAL A 128 4.62 -1.02 -14.32
C VAL A 128 4.04 -1.03 -12.91
N PHE A 129 4.60 -0.23 -12.00
CA PHE A 129 4.07 -0.04 -10.65
C PHE A 129 2.62 0.44 -10.69
N LEU A 130 2.33 1.56 -11.35
CA LEU A 130 1.00 2.15 -11.39
C LEU A 130 -0.03 1.20 -11.99
N LEU A 131 0.30 0.53 -13.10
CA LEU A 131 -0.60 -0.45 -13.72
C LEU A 131 -0.89 -1.63 -12.80
N GLY A 132 0.15 -2.24 -12.23
CA GLY A 132 -0.01 -3.37 -11.31
C GLY A 132 -0.71 -3.00 -10.00
N HIS A 133 -0.44 -1.80 -9.48
CA HIS A 133 -1.05 -1.26 -8.28
C HIS A 133 -2.54 -1.01 -8.49
N VAL A 134 -2.92 -0.26 -9.53
CA VAL A 134 -4.32 0.06 -9.84
C VAL A 134 -5.13 -1.20 -10.15
N LEU A 135 -4.64 -2.03 -11.07
CA LEU A 135 -5.37 -3.25 -11.47
C LEU A 135 -5.40 -4.28 -10.34
N GLY A 136 -4.28 -4.44 -9.63
CA GLY A 136 -4.15 -5.35 -8.50
C GLY A 136 -5.12 -5.00 -7.37
N LEU A 137 -5.17 -3.74 -6.95
CA LEU A 137 -6.09 -3.28 -5.91
C LEU A 137 -7.55 -3.28 -6.35
N LEU A 138 -7.85 -2.96 -7.61
CA LEU A 138 -9.20 -3.10 -8.15
C LEU A 138 -9.69 -4.55 -8.03
N VAL A 139 -8.91 -5.50 -8.54
CA VAL A 139 -9.27 -6.92 -8.50
C VAL A 139 -9.30 -7.44 -7.07
N LEU A 140 -8.38 -7.01 -6.22
CA LEU A 140 -8.36 -7.38 -4.80
C LEU A 140 -9.61 -6.84 -4.07
N GLY A 141 -9.99 -5.58 -4.29
CA GLY A 141 -11.20 -4.98 -3.73
C GLY A 141 -12.47 -5.71 -4.16
N ILE A 142 -12.58 -6.09 -5.45
CA ILE A 142 -13.67 -6.94 -5.96
C ILE A 142 -13.64 -8.32 -5.29
N ALA A 143 -12.47 -8.92 -5.13
CA ALA A 143 -12.34 -10.23 -4.48
C ALA A 143 -12.79 -10.18 -3.00
N LEU A 144 -12.42 -9.11 -2.27
CA LEU A 144 -12.89 -8.85 -0.91
C LEU A 144 -14.40 -8.64 -0.85
N TRP A 145 -14.95 -7.85 -1.78
CA TRP A 145 -16.39 -7.64 -1.90
C TRP A 145 -17.14 -8.96 -2.09
N ARG A 146 -16.61 -9.85 -2.92
CA ARG A 146 -17.22 -11.16 -3.20
C ARG A 146 -17.02 -12.17 -2.08
N ALA A 147 -15.89 -12.12 -1.37
CA ALA A 147 -15.59 -13.05 -0.27
C ALA A 147 -16.52 -12.85 0.94
N GLY A 148 -17.01 -11.64 1.16
CA GLY A 148 -17.94 -11.33 2.25
C GLY A 148 -17.34 -11.44 3.66
N GLN A 149 -16.03 -11.61 3.78
CA GLN A 149 -15.31 -11.65 5.06
C GLN A 149 -15.13 -10.26 5.68
N VAL A 150 -15.23 -9.21 4.87
CA VAL A 150 -15.24 -7.79 5.26
C VAL A 150 -16.51 -7.13 4.72
N PRO A 151 -16.97 -6.00 5.29
CA PRO A 151 -18.09 -5.26 4.74
C PRO A 151 -17.87 -4.91 3.27
N ARG A 152 -18.90 -5.03 2.43
CA ARG A 152 -18.80 -4.78 0.97
C ARG A 152 -18.25 -3.39 0.66
N TRP A 153 -18.67 -2.36 1.42
CA TRP A 153 -18.16 -1.00 1.25
C TRP A 153 -16.63 -0.93 1.34
N ALA A 154 -15.98 -1.74 2.18
CA ALA A 154 -14.53 -1.75 2.31
C ALA A 154 -13.85 -2.26 1.03
N GLY A 155 -14.42 -3.27 0.38
CA GLY A 155 -13.96 -3.74 -0.92
C GLY A 155 -14.07 -2.68 -2.01
N ALA A 156 -15.17 -1.91 -2.03
CA ALA A 156 -15.32 -0.79 -2.97
C ALA A 156 -14.36 0.37 -2.66
N CYS A 157 -14.17 0.73 -1.40
CA CYS A 157 -13.19 1.75 -1.00
C CYS A 157 -11.77 1.36 -1.49
N LEU A 158 -11.37 0.10 -1.27
CA LEU A 158 -10.07 -0.39 -1.72
C LEU A 158 -9.94 -0.38 -3.25
N ALA A 159 -11.01 -0.77 -3.96
CA ALA A 159 -11.02 -0.79 -5.42
C ALA A 159 -10.99 0.61 -6.04
N LEU A 160 -11.62 1.61 -5.39
CA LEU A 160 -11.74 2.97 -5.91
C LEU A 160 -10.53 3.86 -5.57
N TYR A 161 -9.90 3.64 -4.41
CA TYR A 161 -8.73 4.38 -3.93
C TYR A 161 -7.69 4.70 -5.02
N PRO A 162 -7.10 3.71 -5.75
CA PRO A 162 -5.97 3.98 -6.62
C PRO A 162 -6.35 4.86 -7.81
N PHE A 163 -7.62 4.87 -8.22
CA PHE A 163 -8.10 5.78 -9.27
C PHE A 163 -8.16 7.23 -8.80
N LEU A 164 -8.63 7.46 -7.58
CA LEU A 164 -8.65 8.81 -7.00
C LEU A 164 -7.24 9.32 -6.72
N GLU A 165 -6.34 8.44 -6.25
CA GLU A 165 -4.93 8.78 -6.07
C GLU A 165 -4.29 9.22 -7.38
N VAL A 166 -4.35 8.37 -8.42
CA VAL A 166 -3.75 8.65 -9.72
C VAL A 166 -4.38 9.88 -10.37
N ALA A 167 -5.71 10.00 -10.36
CA ALA A 167 -6.41 11.13 -10.96
C ALA A 167 -6.12 12.44 -10.22
N GLY A 168 -6.13 12.43 -8.89
CA GLY A 168 -5.83 13.61 -8.07
C GLY A 168 -4.39 14.07 -8.26
N THR A 169 -3.45 13.13 -8.28
CA THR A 169 -2.02 13.43 -8.50
C THR A 169 -1.79 13.94 -9.92
N ALA A 170 -2.31 13.27 -10.95
CA ALA A 170 -2.16 13.70 -12.34
C ALA A 170 -2.80 15.08 -12.61
N ALA A 171 -3.92 15.39 -11.94
CA ALA A 171 -4.58 16.69 -12.06
C ALA A 171 -3.97 17.78 -11.15
N GLY A 172 -3.00 17.44 -10.29
CA GLY A 172 -2.46 18.35 -9.28
C GLY A 172 -3.48 18.79 -8.22
N VAL A 173 -4.58 18.05 -8.05
CA VAL A 173 -5.67 18.36 -7.10
C VAL A 173 -5.50 17.54 -5.82
N LYS A 174 -4.69 18.07 -4.90
CA LYS A 174 -4.32 17.41 -3.63
C LYS A 174 -5.53 16.85 -2.84
N ALA A 175 -6.66 17.56 -2.86
CA ALA A 175 -7.88 17.13 -2.17
C ALA A 175 -8.43 15.79 -2.69
N VAL A 176 -8.36 15.53 -4.00
CA VAL A 176 -8.86 14.28 -4.60
C VAL A 176 -7.99 13.10 -4.15
N THR A 177 -6.67 13.28 -4.14
CA THR A 177 -5.73 12.26 -3.64
C THR A 177 -5.94 11.98 -2.15
N ILE A 178 -6.17 13.02 -1.33
CA ILE A 178 -6.50 12.86 0.11
C ILE A 178 -7.76 12.01 0.28
N VAL A 179 -8.82 12.25 -0.51
CA VAL A 179 -10.02 11.41 -0.49
C VAL A 179 -9.68 9.97 -0.84
N GLY A 180 -8.82 9.73 -1.84
CA GLY A 180 -8.27 8.41 -2.14
C GLY A 180 -7.65 7.73 -0.92
N TYR A 181 -6.70 8.39 -0.25
CA TYR A 181 -6.05 7.82 0.94
C TYR A 181 -7.01 7.61 2.12
N LEU A 182 -8.05 8.43 2.26
CA LEU A 182 -9.11 8.19 3.24
C LEU A 182 -9.91 6.92 2.93
N LEU A 183 -10.18 6.62 1.65
CA LEU A 183 -10.81 5.36 1.25
C LEU A 183 -9.90 4.16 1.57
N LEU A 184 -8.60 4.27 1.30
CA LEU A 184 -7.62 3.24 1.66
C LEU A 184 -7.62 2.99 3.18
N LEU A 185 -7.54 4.05 3.97
CA LEU A 185 -7.58 3.98 5.44
C LEU A 185 -8.86 3.33 5.94
N ALA A 186 -10.01 3.69 5.38
CA ALA A 186 -11.29 3.09 5.73
C ALA A 186 -11.34 1.59 5.40
N ALA A 187 -10.86 1.20 4.22
CA ALA A 187 -10.80 -0.20 3.80
C ALA A 187 -9.88 -1.04 4.72
N PHE A 188 -8.66 -0.57 4.97
CA PHE A 188 -7.71 -1.26 5.84
C PHE A 188 -8.16 -1.27 7.30
N GLY A 189 -8.82 -0.22 7.78
CA GLY A 189 -9.47 -0.19 9.09
C GLY A 189 -10.56 -1.26 9.23
N ALA A 190 -11.36 -1.48 8.19
CA ALA A 190 -12.35 -2.56 8.17
C ALA A 190 -11.71 -3.95 8.17
N CYS A 191 -10.62 -4.15 7.42
CA CYS A 191 -9.82 -5.38 7.46
C CYS A 191 -9.22 -5.63 8.86
N ALA A 192 -8.70 -4.60 9.52
CA ALA A 192 -8.13 -4.71 10.87
C ALA A 192 -9.22 -5.10 11.90
N ARG A 193 -10.40 -4.49 11.79
CA ARG A 193 -11.57 -4.87 12.61
C ARG A 193 -12.03 -6.30 12.33
N ALA A 194 -12.02 -6.75 11.07
CA ALA A 194 -12.34 -8.13 10.74
C ALA A 194 -11.31 -9.10 11.34
N LEU A 195 -10.01 -8.79 11.23
CA LEU A 195 -8.91 -9.61 11.76
C LEU A 195 -9.05 -9.90 13.25
N THR A 196 -9.44 -8.89 14.04
CA THR A 196 -9.66 -9.04 15.49
C THR A 196 -10.91 -9.87 15.85
N ARG A 197 -11.83 -10.09 14.90
CA ARG A 197 -13.10 -10.81 15.11
C ARG A 197 -13.08 -12.25 14.61
N VAL A 198 -12.12 -12.63 13.76
CA VAL A 198 -12.02 -14.00 13.27
C VAL A 198 -11.88 -14.95 14.46
N ARG A 199 -12.58 -16.09 14.46
CA ARG A 199 -12.44 -17.13 15.50
C ARG A 199 -11.31 -18.11 15.11
N PRO A 200 -10.58 -18.68 16.09
CA PRO A 200 -9.44 -19.56 15.82
C PRO A 200 -9.74 -20.73 14.87
N ASP A 201 -10.94 -21.31 15.01
CA ASP A 201 -11.29 -22.62 14.42
C ASP A 201 -11.59 -22.56 12.91
N ARG A 202 -11.64 -21.37 12.30
CA ARG A 202 -12.01 -21.18 10.89
C ARG A 202 -10.86 -20.76 9.99
N THR A 203 -9.69 -20.48 10.54
CA THR A 203 -8.69 -19.72 9.79
C THR A 203 -7.87 -20.51 8.79
N GLY A 204 -7.73 -21.84 8.89
CA GLY A 204 -6.90 -22.63 7.95
C GLY A 204 -5.43 -22.19 7.81
N LEU A 205 -5.01 -21.16 8.55
CA LEU A 205 -3.67 -20.56 8.56
C LEU A 205 -2.66 -21.44 9.31
N VAL A 206 -3.16 -22.46 10.01
CA VAL A 206 -2.36 -23.55 10.60
C VAL A 206 -3.03 -24.85 10.19
N SER A 207 -3.08 -25.13 8.89
CA SER A 207 -3.08 -26.52 8.48
C SER A 207 -1.65 -26.99 8.74
N THR A 208 -1.37 -27.52 9.93
CA THR A 208 -0.21 -28.41 10.06
C THR A 208 -0.34 -29.40 8.91
N PRO A 209 0.68 -29.55 8.04
CA PRO A 209 0.63 -30.58 7.02
C PRO A 209 0.25 -31.86 7.75
N ASP A 210 -0.84 -32.47 7.33
CA ASP A 210 -1.25 -33.77 7.81
C ASP A 210 -0.09 -34.67 7.43
N VAL A 211 0.86 -34.84 8.36
CA VAL A 211 1.98 -35.76 8.21
C VAL A 211 1.28 -37.10 8.22
N ALA A 212 0.88 -37.53 7.02
CA ALA A 212 0.22 -38.78 6.76
C ALA A 212 0.95 -39.81 7.62
N ALA A 213 0.23 -40.35 8.60
CA ALA A 213 0.77 -41.30 9.55
C ALA A 213 1.53 -42.35 8.74
N VAL A 214 2.86 -42.35 8.86
CA VAL A 214 3.70 -43.35 8.21
C VAL A 214 3.16 -44.69 8.68
N PRO A 215 2.59 -45.53 7.80
CA PRO A 215 2.06 -46.80 8.24
C PRO A 215 3.21 -47.58 8.85
N SER A 216 3.10 -47.89 10.14
CA SER A 216 4.05 -48.75 10.83
C SER A 216 3.98 -50.12 10.14
N SER A 217 4.96 -50.42 9.30
CA SER A 217 5.12 -51.76 8.72
C SER A 217 5.44 -52.72 9.86
N GLY A 218 4.39 -53.33 10.41
CA GLY A 218 4.48 -54.44 11.33
C GLY A 218 5.03 -55.67 10.61
N ARG A 219 6.18 -56.12 11.10
CA ARG A 219 6.78 -57.47 11.14
C ARG A 219 6.18 -58.56 10.25
#